data_AF-A0A841H2G6-F1
#
_entry.id   AF-A0A841H2G6-F1
#
_cell.length_a   1.000
_cell.length_b   1.000
_cell.length_c   1.000
_cell.angle_alpha   90.00
_cell.angle_beta   90.00
_cell.angle_gamma   90.00
#
_symmetry.space_group_name_H-M   'P 1'
#
loop_
_entity.id
_entity.type
_entity.pdbx_description
1 polymer ?
#
loop_
_entity_poly.entity_id
_entity_poly.type
_entity_poly.pdbx_seq_one_letter_code
_entity_poly.pdbx_strand_id
1 'polypeptide(L)'
;MEQPGSRHISNEVCPFNNSKFVQITREPAFLAREGLDGPSLIEWMGMTQEDFSRRFKNSPIKRTKRRGLLRNVAVALGNWGAPEAVPALAIALNDEEPLIRGHAAWALGRIGTEAALQALRGREEVEEDAWVREEIALAFIGA
;
A
#
# COMPACT_ATOMS: atom_id res chain seq x y z
N MET A 1 -8.22 -24.40 -5.71
CA MET A 1 -7.64 -23.11 -6.18
C MET A 1 -8.60 -22.02 -5.75
N GLU A 2 -8.52 -21.62 -4.48
CA GLU A 2 -9.38 -20.58 -3.90
C GLU A 2 -8.96 -19.23 -4.45
N GLN A 3 -9.88 -18.47 -5.03
CA GLN A 3 -9.60 -17.10 -5.44
C GLN A 3 -9.74 -16.19 -4.21
N PRO A 4 -8.67 -15.51 -3.75
CA PRO A 4 -8.72 -14.69 -2.55
C PRO A 4 -9.30 -13.31 -2.91
N GLY A 5 -10.60 -13.24 -3.15
CA GLY A 5 -11.31 -11.97 -3.26
C GLY A 5 -11.52 -11.35 -1.88
N SER A 6 -10.90 -10.18 -1.64
CA SER A 6 -11.10 -9.25 -0.52
C SER A 6 -11.72 -9.85 0.75
N ARG A 7 -10.89 -10.47 1.59
CA ARG A 7 -11.31 -11.00 2.89
C ARG A 7 -11.57 -9.84 3.85
N HIS A 8 -12.83 -9.69 4.25
CA HIS A 8 -13.24 -8.75 5.28
C HIS A 8 -13.41 -9.51 6.60
N ILE A 9 -12.67 -9.15 7.63
CA ILE A 9 -12.66 -9.88 8.92
C ILE A 9 -14.07 -10.08 9.50
N SER A 10 -14.95 -9.07 9.38
CA SER A 10 -16.35 -9.16 9.82
C SER A 10 -17.15 -10.22 9.07
N ASN A 11 -16.83 -10.44 7.79
CA ASN A 11 -17.48 -11.45 6.97
C ASN A 11 -16.94 -12.84 7.29
N GLU A 12 -15.65 -12.97 7.59
CA GLU A 12 -15.03 -14.27 7.94
C GLU A 12 -15.53 -14.82 9.28
N VAL A 13 -15.76 -13.95 10.26
CA VAL A 13 -16.27 -14.33 11.59
C VAL A 13 -17.80 -14.39 11.65
N CYS A 14 -18.49 -13.98 10.58
CA CYS A 14 -19.95 -14.00 10.52
C CYS A 14 -20.45 -15.46 10.40
N PRO A 15 -21.29 -15.94 11.33
CA PRO A 15 -21.81 -17.31 11.29
C PRO A 15 -22.55 -17.65 10.00
N PHE A 16 -23.15 -16.65 9.34
CA PHE A 16 -23.88 -16.83 8.09
C PHE A 16 -22.96 -16.90 6.87
N ASN A 17 -21.84 -16.18 6.89
CA ASN A 17 -20.89 -16.17 5.76
C ASN A 17 -19.89 -17.32 5.79
N ASN A 18 -19.73 -17.99 6.95
CA ASN A 18 -18.92 -19.18 7.11
C ASN A 18 -19.77 -20.46 7.22
N SER A 19 -20.96 -20.44 6.60
CA SER A 19 -21.94 -21.51 6.68
C SER A 19 -22.07 -22.27 5.36
N LYS A 20 -22.63 -23.48 5.45
CA LYS A 20 -23.11 -24.31 4.32
C LYS A 20 -24.11 -23.62 3.37
N PHE A 21 -24.58 -22.41 3.70
CA PHE A 21 -25.54 -21.65 2.90
C PHE A 21 -24.87 -20.72 1.88
N VAL A 22 -23.54 -20.54 1.94
CA VAL A 22 -22.79 -19.75 0.96
C VAL A 22 -22.39 -20.63 -0.22
N GLN A 23 -22.79 -20.23 -1.43
CA GLN A 23 -22.35 -20.85 -2.67
C GLN A 23 -21.45 -19.89 -3.44
N ILE A 24 -20.30 -20.38 -3.90
CA ILE A 24 -19.43 -19.63 -4.81
C ILE A 24 -20.20 -19.40 -6.11
N THR A 25 -20.37 -18.14 -6.49
CA THR A 25 -21.02 -17.79 -7.76
C THR A 25 -20.22 -18.34 -8.94
N ARG A 26 -20.94 -18.85 -9.93
CA ARG A 26 -20.37 -19.28 -11.23
C ARG A 26 -20.59 -18.25 -12.33
N GLU A 27 -21.20 -17.11 -11.99
CA GLU A 27 -21.45 -16.03 -12.93
C GLU A 27 -20.12 -15.39 -13.36
N PRO A 28 -19.75 -15.46 -14.65
CA PRO A 28 -18.48 -14.95 -15.15
C PRO A 28 -18.21 -13.49 -14.81
N ALA A 29 -19.24 -12.65 -14.72
CA ALA A 29 -19.09 -11.23 -14.37
C ALA A 29 -18.52 -10.99 -12.96
N PHE A 30 -18.62 -11.97 -12.05
CA PHE A 30 -18.13 -11.88 -10.67
C PHE A 30 -16.85 -12.67 -10.41
N LEU A 31 -16.31 -13.36 -11.42
CA LEU A 31 -15.00 -13.99 -11.30
C LEU A 31 -13.90 -12.92 -11.25
N ALA A 32 -12.82 -13.17 -10.49
CA ALA A 32 -11.69 -12.26 -10.51
C ALA A 32 -11.12 -12.21 -11.93
N ARG A 33 -10.91 -10.98 -12.45
CA ARG A 33 -10.32 -10.80 -13.77
C ARG A 33 -8.88 -11.33 -13.75
N GLU A 34 -8.49 -12.07 -14.78
CA GLU A 34 -7.11 -12.51 -14.95
C GLU A 34 -6.16 -11.31 -14.95
N GLY A 35 -5.02 -11.44 -14.26
CA GLY A 35 -4.05 -10.38 -14.06
C GLY A 35 -4.34 -9.48 -12.85
N LEU A 36 -5.36 -9.77 -12.03
CA LEU A 36 -5.61 -9.16 -10.71
C LEU A 36 -5.15 -10.04 -9.53
N ASP A 37 -4.54 -11.18 -9.81
CA ASP A 37 -3.76 -12.05 -8.93
C ASP A 37 -2.57 -11.31 -8.26
N GLY A 38 -2.30 -10.07 -8.70
CA GLY A 38 -1.73 -9.02 -7.90
C GLY A 38 -0.20 -9.02 -7.87
N PRO A 39 0.48 -8.01 -8.45
CA PRO A 39 1.91 -7.83 -8.21
C PRO A 39 2.18 -7.68 -6.70
N SER A 40 3.41 -7.95 -6.26
CA SER A 40 3.80 -7.78 -4.86
C SER A 40 3.56 -6.33 -4.41
N LEU A 41 3.31 -6.12 -3.10
CA LEU A 41 3.13 -4.76 -2.57
C LEU A 41 4.33 -3.85 -2.86
N ILE A 42 5.53 -4.42 -2.93
CA ILE A 42 6.76 -3.74 -3.32
C ILE A 42 6.64 -3.20 -4.76
N GLU A 43 6.18 -4.02 -5.70
CA GLU A 43 5.95 -3.59 -7.09
C GLU A 43 4.84 -2.53 -7.18
N TRP A 44 3.79 -2.64 -6.35
CA TRP A 44 2.71 -1.65 -6.35
C TRP A 44 3.16 -0.29 -5.85
N MET A 45 4.14 -0.25 -4.95
CA MET A 45 4.67 1.00 -4.41
C MET A 45 5.26 1.89 -5.51
N GLY A 46 5.82 1.28 -6.56
CA GLY A 46 6.36 1.99 -7.73
C GLY A 46 5.33 2.38 -8.80
N MET A 47 4.03 2.21 -8.55
CA MET A 47 3.00 2.45 -9.57
C MET A 47 2.87 3.93 -9.96
N THR A 48 2.99 4.21 -11.25
CA THR A 48 2.79 5.55 -11.84
C THR A 48 1.30 5.89 -11.97
N GLN A 49 0.99 7.17 -12.26
CA GLN A 49 -0.39 7.61 -12.49
C GLN A 49 -0.97 7.01 -13.79
N GLU A 50 -0.12 6.85 -14.80
CA GLU A 50 -0.42 6.22 -16.08
C GLU A 50 -0.76 4.74 -15.86
N ASP A 51 0.09 4.03 -15.10
CA ASP A 51 -0.13 2.62 -14.76
C ASP A 51 -1.41 2.41 -13.97
N PHE A 52 -1.65 3.23 -12.94
CA PHE A 52 -2.89 3.18 -12.17
C PHE A 52 -4.11 3.36 -13.06
N SER A 53 -4.08 4.36 -13.95
CA SER A 53 -5.21 4.70 -14.82
C SER A 53 -5.52 3.60 -15.84
N ARG A 54 -4.47 2.99 -16.40
CA ARG A 54 -4.55 1.86 -17.33
C ARG A 54 -5.05 0.60 -16.64
N ARG A 55 -4.44 0.23 -15.51
CA ARG A 55 -4.70 -1.03 -14.80
C ARG A 55 -6.07 -1.08 -14.14
N PHE A 56 -6.53 0.03 -13.56
CA PHE A 56 -7.82 0.09 -12.87
C PHE A 56 -8.93 0.71 -13.71
N LYS A 57 -8.82 0.72 -15.04
CA LYS A 57 -9.90 1.16 -15.93
C LYS A 57 -11.18 0.35 -15.65
N ASN A 58 -12.31 1.06 -15.48
CA ASN A 58 -13.60 0.46 -15.14
C ASN A 58 -13.58 -0.41 -13.87
N SER A 59 -12.74 -0.06 -12.90
CA SER A 59 -12.67 -0.69 -11.58
C SER A 59 -13.19 0.28 -10.49
N PRO A 60 -13.91 -0.22 -9.46
CA PRO A 60 -14.27 0.57 -8.29
C PRO A 60 -13.06 1.21 -7.57
N ILE A 61 -11.86 0.64 -7.73
CA ILE A 61 -10.60 1.14 -7.13
C ILE A 61 -10.28 2.59 -7.57
N LYS A 62 -10.77 3.05 -8.72
CA LYS A 62 -10.53 4.44 -9.18
C LYS A 62 -11.03 5.50 -8.20
N ARG A 63 -12.01 5.19 -7.34
CA ARG A 63 -12.51 6.13 -6.32
C ARG A 63 -11.42 6.52 -5.31
N THR A 64 -10.54 5.58 -4.97
CA THR A 64 -9.43 5.78 -4.01
C THR A 64 -8.29 6.59 -4.63
N LYS A 65 -8.19 6.62 -5.97
CA LYS A 65 -7.10 7.25 -6.75
C LYS A 65 -5.71 6.63 -6.45
N ARG A 66 -4.70 6.99 -7.24
CA ARG A 66 -3.30 6.55 -7.03
C ARG A 66 -2.82 6.87 -5.63
N ARG A 67 -2.98 8.12 -5.19
CA ARG A 67 -2.53 8.57 -3.85
C ARG A 67 -3.12 7.74 -2.71
N GLY A 68 -4.39 7.36 -2.77
CA GLY A 68 -5.00 6.55 -1.72
C GLY A 68 -4.57 5.08 -1.78
N LEU A 69 -4.33 4.56 -2.99
CA LEU A 69 -3.77 3.22 -3.17
C LEU A 69 -2.36 3.15 -2.58
N LEU A 70 -1.47 4.05 -2.99
CA LEU A 70 -0.08 4.09 -2.56
C LEU A 70 0.06 4.38 -1.07
N ARG A 71 -0.80 5.24 -0.50
CA ARG A 71 -0.94 5.38 0.95
C ARG A 71 -1.16 4.03 1.64
N ASN A 72 -2.14 3.26 1.16
CA ASN A 72 -2.47 1.97 1.77
C ASN A 72 -1.35 0.94 1.56
N VAL A 73 -0.67 0.96 0.41
CA VAL A 73 0.48 0.09 0.12
C VAL A 73 1.63 0.40 1.08
N ALA A 74 1.99 1.67 1.25
CA ALA A 74 3.03 2.08 2.20
C ALA A 74 2.68 1.62 3.63
N VAL A 75 1.43 1.80 4.07
CA VAL A 75 0.97 1.31 5.38
C VAL A 75 1.11 -0.20 5.51
N ALA A 76 0.70 -0.95 4.49
CA ALA A 76 0.82 -2.41 4.48
C ALA A 76 2.28 -2.88 4.52
N LEU A 77 3.19 -2.23 3.78
CA LEU A 77 4.62 -2.52 3.80
C LEU A 77 5.25 -2.21 5.18
N GLY A 78 4.91 -1.06 5.79
CA GLY A 78 5.37 -0.72 7.13
C GLY A 78 4.83 -1.66 8.22
N ASN A 79 3.59 -2.13 8.08
CA ASN A 79 3.02 -3.16 8.95
C ASN A 79 3.71 -4.52 8.78
N TRP A 80 4.10 -4.86 7.55
CA TRP A 80 4.83 -6.08 7.26
C TRP A 80 6.25 -6.04 7.83
N GLY A 81 6.91 -4.88 7.80
CA GLY A 81 8.20 -4.65 8.48
C GLY A 81 9.40 -5.30 7.79
N ALA A 82 9.25 -5.77 6.56
CA ALA A 82 10.30 -6.51 5.86
C ALA A 82 11.33 -5.55 5.19
N PRO A 83 12.65 -5.73 5.42
CA PRO A 83 13.70 -4.87 4.86
C PRO A 83 13.70 -4.76 3.33
N GLU A 84 13.18 -5.76 2.63
CA GLU A 84 13.09 -5.81 1.16
C GLU A 84 12.19 -4.69 0.59
N ALA A 85 11.31 -4.11 1.41
CA ALA A 85 10.47 -2.99 1.03
C ALA A 85 11.20 -1.64 1.02
N VAL A 86 12.35 -1.53 1.69
CA VAL A 86 13.08 -0.26 1.89
C VAL A 86 13.40 0.45 0.56
N PRO A 87 13.94 -0.22 -0.48
CA PRO A 87 14.25 0.47 -1.73
C PRO A 87 13.01 1.09 -2.40
N ALA A 88 11.89 0.38 -2.40
CA ALA A 88 10.65 0.87 -3.01
C ALA A 88 10.05 2.05 -2.22
N LEU A 89 10.10 2.00 -0.89
CA LEU A 89 9.66 3.10 -0.03
C LEU A 89 10.59 4.32 -0.13
N ALA A 90 11.91 4.12 -0.27
CA ALA A 90 12.87 5.20 -0.47
C ALA A 90 12.64 5.94 -1.80
N ILE A 91 12.22 5.23 -2.86
CA ILE A 91 11.78 5.88 -4.11
C ILE A 91 10.52 6.71 -3.85
N ALA A 92 9.55 6.18 -3.11
CA ALA A 92 8.30 6.87 -2.78
C ALA A 92 8.47 8.12 -1.90
N LEU A 93 9.58 8.25 -1.16
CA LEU A 93 9.94 9.50 -0.49
C LEU A 93 10.17 10.66 -1.46
N ASN A 94 10.33 10.41 -2.76
CA ASN A 94 10.52 11.45 -3.77
C ASN A 94 9.28 11.66 -4.65
N ASP A 95 8.12 11.11 -4.24
CA ASP A 95 6.87 11.31 -4.95
C ASP A 95 6.42 12.78 -4.89
N GLU A 96 5.81 13.28 -5.97
CA GLU A 96 5.29 14.65 -6.03
C GLU A 96 4.22 14.90 -4.97
N GLU A 97 3.44 13.86 -4.60
CA GLU A 97 2.35 13.97 -3.66
C GLU A 97 2.83 13.85 -2.20
N PRO A 98 2.66 14.89 -1.36
CA PRO A 98 3.09 14.85 0.04
C PRO A 98 2.48 13.70 0.83
N LEU A 99 1.22 13.33 0.55
CA LEU A 99 0.53 12.20 1.19
C LEU A 99 1.32 10.89 1.03
N ILE A 100 1.90 10.65 -0.14
CA ILE A 100 2.68 9.44 -0.42
C ILE A 100 4.00 9.51 0.33
N ARG A 101 4.70 10.65 0.27
CA ARG A 101 5.99 10.86 0.96
C ARG A 101 5.86 10.63 2.47
N GLY A 102 4.86 11.21 3.12
CA GLY A 102 4.66 11.05 4.57
C GLY A 102 4.36 9.61 4.98
N HIS A 103 3.55 8.87 4.22
CA HIS A 103 3.29 7.45 4.52
C HIS A 103 4.50 6.55 4.21
N ALA A 104 5.30 6.90 3.21
CA ALA A 104 6.58 6.23 2.97
C ALA A 104 7.56 6.47 4.12
N ALA A 105 7.62 7.71 4.64
CA ALA A 105 8.43 8.05 5.81
C ALA A 105 8.01 7.25 7.05
N TRP A 106 6.71 7.23 7.36
CA TRP A 106 6.15 6.42 8.44
C TRP A 106 6.52 4.94 8.29
N ALA A 107 6.38 4.36 7.10
CA ALA A 107 6.67 2.96 6.84
C ALA A 107 8.17 2.64 7.02
N LEU A 108 9.05 3.52 6.56
CA LEU A 108 10.50 3.40 6.75
C LEU A 108 10.89 3.48 8.23
N GLY A 109 10.30 4.41 8.98
CA GLY A 109 10.49 4.50 10.43
C GLY A 109 10.11 3.20 11.14
N ARG A 110 8.97 2.60 10.75
CA ARG A 110 8.54 1.31 11.28
C ARG A 110 9.44 0.13 10.94
N ILE A 111 10.10 0.16 9.78
CA ILE A 111 11.05 -0.88 9.39
C ILE A 111 12.37 -0.71 10.16
N GLY A 112 12.80 0.52 10.45
CA GLY A 112 13.88 0.82 11.40
C GLY A 112 15.28 0.33 11.02
N THR A 113 15.48 -0.21 9.81
CA THR A 113 16.82 -0.61 9.35
C THR A 113 17.70 0.59 9.10
N GLU A 114 19.02 0.43 9.19
CA GLU A 114 19.96 1.53 8.91
C GLU A 114 19.73 2.15 7.52
N ALA A 115 19.46 1.33 6.50
CA ALA A 115 19.14 1.81 5.16
C ALA A 115 17.86 2.68 5.14
N ALA A 116 16.85 2.32 5.93
CA ALA A 116 15.62 3.10 6.04
C ALA A 116 15.87 4.46 6.73
N LEU A 117 16.65 4.46 7.81
CA LEU A 117 17.03 5.69 8.52
C LEU A 117 17.88 6.63 7.65
N GLN A 118 18.80 6.08 6.85
CA GLN A 118 19.57 6.87 5.89
C GLN A 118 18.69 7.50 4.81
N ALA A 119 17.70 6.76 4.29
CA ALA A 119 16.75 7.32 3.33
C ALA A 119 15.91 8.46 3.93
N LEU A 120 15.48 8.33 5.19
CA LEU A 120 14.76 9.37 5.92
C LEU A 120 15.61 10.64 6.11
N ARG A 121 16.87 10.50 6.54
CA ARG A 121 17.79 11.64 6.69
C ARG A 121 17.98 12.39 5.38
N GLY A 122 18.16 11.65 4.28
CA GLY A 122 18.29 12.26 2.95
C GLY A 122 17.05 13.06 2.52
N ARG A 123 15.84 12.62 2.89
CA ARG A 123 14.61 13.36 2.60
C ARG A 123 14.40 14.55 3.55
N GLU A 124 14.79 14.42 4.81
CA GLU A 124 14.64 15.46 5.84
C GLU A 124 15.30 16.78 5.41
N GLU A 125 16.49 16.72 4.82
CA GLU A 125 17.27 17.90 4.40
C GLU A 125 16.57 18.78 3.36
N VAL A 126 15.67 18.18 2.56
CA VAL A 126 15.08 18.81 1.37
C VAL A 126 13.55 18.83 1.42
N GLU A 127 12.90 18.30 2.46
CA GLU A 127 11.44 18.29 2.55
C GLU A 127 10.89 19.66 2.96
N GLU A 128 9.93 20.16 2.18
CA GLU A 128 9.32 21.46 2.40
C GLU A 128 7.95 21.34 3.07
N ASP A 129 7.23 20.23 2.82
CA ASP A 129 5.91 20.02 3.39
C ASP A 129 6.00 19.83 4.91
N ALA A 130 5.19 20.59 5.64
CA ALA A 130 5.24 20.61 7.10
C ALA A 130 4.77 19.28 7.71
N TRP A 131 3.74 18.65 7.13
CA TRP A 131 3.22 17.37 7.61
C TRP A 131 4.21 16.24 7.32
N VAL A 132 4.84 16.22 6.15
CA VAL A 132 5.86 15.22 5.84
C VAL A 132 7.09 15.35 6.75
N ARG A 133 7.53 16.57 7.08
CA ARG A 133 8.61 16.81 8.05
C ARG A 133 8.27 16.27 9.44
N GLU A 134 7.03 16.46 9.88
CA GLU A 134 6.55 15.90 11.15
C GLU A 134 6.58 14.36 11.13
N GLU A 135 6.09 13.73 10.05
CA GLU A 135 6.15 12.26 9.91
C GLU A 135 7.59 11.73 9.90
N ILE A 136 8.53 12.42 9.23
CA ILE A 136 9.96 12.05 9.25
C ILE A 136 10.53 12.19 10.67
N ALA A 137 10.20 13.26 11.39
CA ALA A 137 10.66 13.44 12.77
C ALA A 137 10.11 12.35 13.70
N LEU A 138 8.82 12.01 13.59
CA LEU A 138 8.20 10.92 14.34
C LEU A 138 8.82 9.55 14.01
N ALA A 139 9.20 9.34 12.76
CA ALA A 139 9.86 8.11 12.31
C ALA A 139 11.19 7.86 13.04
N PHE A 140 11.93 8.90 13.43
CA PHE A 140 13.16 8.75 14.23
C PHE A 140 12.92 8.50 15.72
N ILE A 141 11.76 8.91 16.26
CA ILE A 141 11.42 8.72 17.67
C ILE A 141 10.95 7.28 17.94
N GLY A 142 10.30 6.66 16.95
CA GLY A 142 9.72 5.32 17.07
C GLY A 142 10.56 4.17 16.51
N ALA A 143 11.75 4.43 15.98
CA ALA A 143 12.65 3.44 15.38
C ALA A 143 13.60 2.77 16.42
#